data_AF-A0A536AL03-F1
#
_entry.id   AF-A0A536AL03-F1
#
_cell.length_a   1.000
_cell.length_b   1.000
_cell.length_c   1.000
_cell.angle_alpha   90.00
_cell.angle_beta   90.00
_cell.angle_gamma   90.00
#
_symmetry.space_group_name_H-M   'P 1'
#
loop_
_entity.id
_entity.type
_entity.pdbx_description
1 polymer ?
#
loop_
_entity_poly.entity_id
_entity_poly.type
_entity_poly.pdbx_seq_one_letter_code
_entity_poly.pdbx_strand_id
1 'polypeptide(L)'
;TAVVIGQLITASLAAYAFSFLVFRGRQVLFFLFLSTLMIPWEATIIPNYMTIRTLGWLDTYQGLAVPFMATAFGTFLLRQAFMQIPRELWDAARIDGSTTFRFLREVVIPLARPALGTVAIYGFLSTYNQYFWPLLITNETLMRTTQVGIAQLRFEESLRWGLVMAGVIMVAVPTLALLVLGQRQLIRGLTAGAVKG
;
A
#
# COMPACT_ATOMS: atom_id res chain seq x y z
N THR A 1 -6.44 7.04 2.66
CA THR A 1 -6.65 7.37 1.23
C THR A 1 -5.39 7.85 0.54
N ALA A 2 -4.72 8.91 1.02
CA ALA A 2 -3.48 9.42 0.42
C ALA A 2 -2.38 8.35 0.27
N VAL A 3 -2.18 7.53 1.33
CA VAL A 3 -1.25 6.40 1.29
C VAL A 3 -1.55 5.44 0.15
N VAL A 4 -2.81 5.00 0.01
CA VAL A 4 -3.23 4.04 -1.01
C VAL A 4 -3.00 4.59 -2.42
N ILE A 5 -3.35 5.85 -2.66
CA ILE A 5 -3.12 6.50 -3.95
C ILE A 5 -1.62 6.57 -4.24
N GLY A 6 -0.82 6.99 -3.26
CA GLY A 6 0.64 7.00 -3.37
C GLY A 6 1.20 5.62 -3.70
N GLN A 7 0.74 4.58 -3.00
CA GLN A 7 1.16 3.19 -3.23
C GLN A 7 0.81 2.73 -4.64
N LEU A 8 -0.42 2.99 -5.13
CA LEU A 8 -0.81 2.60 -6.48
C LEU A 8 0.06 3.30 -7.54
N ILE A 9 0.35 4.59 -7.37
CA ILE A 9 1.18 5.35 -8.30
C ILE A 9 2.62 4.83 -8.28
N THR A 10 3.26 4.80 -7.11
CA THR A 10 4.67 4.43 -6.97
C THR A 10 4.90 2.97 -7.36
N ALA A 11 4.03 2.06 -6.91
CA ALA A 11 4.13 0.64 -7.22
C ALA A 11 3.87 0.37 -8.70
N SER A 12 2.91 1.05 -9.34
CA SER A 12 2.67 0.89 -10.78
C SER A 12 3.86 1.36 -11.60
N LEU A 13 4.44 2.51 -11.26
CA LEU A 13 5.62 3.03 -11.97
C LEU A 13 6.83 2.11 -11.80
N ALA A 14 7.10 1.66 -10.57
CA ALA A 14 8.20 0.74 -10.29
C ALA A 14 8.00 -0.62 -10.98
N ALA A 15 6.81 -1.22 -10.85
CA ALA A 15 6.47 -2.47 -11.51
C ALA A 15 6.58 -2.38 -13.03
N TYR A 16 6.12 -1.27 -13.62
CA TYR A 16 6.22 -1.02 -15.05
C TYR A 16 7.67 -0.97 -15.52
N ALA A 17 8.53 -0.25 -14.79
CA ALA A 17 9.96 -0.21 -15.08
C ALA A 17 10.60 -1.60 -15.00
N PHE A 18 10.30 -2.38 -13.96
CA PHE A 18 10.85 -3.72 -13.79
C PHE A 18 10.32 -4.76 -14.79
N SER A 19 9.14 -4.55 -15.38
CA SER A 19 8.53 -5.47 -16.35
C SER A 19 8.90 -5.14 -17.80
N PHE A 20 8.70 -3.90 -18.24
CA PHE A 20 8.80 -3.54 -19.66
C PHE A 20 10.11 -2.85 -20.05
N LEU A 21 10.70 -2.05 -19.15
CA LEU A 21 11.93 -1.31 -19.47
C LEU A 21 13.16 -2.21 -19.35
N VAL A 22 14.11 -2.02 -20.25
CA VAL A 22 15.40 -2.74 -20.28
C VAL A 22 16.49 -1.81 -19.79
N PHE A 23 17.09 -2.13 -18.64
CA PHE A 23 18.21 -1.38 -18.06
C PHE A 23 19.17 -2.32 -17.32
N ARG A 24 20.44 -1.91 -17.20
CA ARG A 24 21.49 -2.73 -16.58
C ARG A 24 21.19 -2.93 -15.09
N GLY A 25 21.35 -4.15 -14.59
CA GLY A 25 21.14 -4.48 -13.17
C GLY A 25 19.68 -4.65 -12.72
N ARG A 26 18.71 -4.64 -13.65
CA ARG A 26 17.26 -4.73 -13.35
C ARG A 26 16.88 -5.83 -12.36
N GLN A 27 17.43 -7.04 -12.51
CA GLN A 27 17.12 -8.15 -11.60
C GLN A 27 17.75 -7.95 -10.23
N VAL A 28 18.99 -7.46 -10.16
CA VAL A 28 19.68 -7.18 -8.89
C VAL A 28 18.92 -6.11 -8.10
N LEU A 29 18.55 -5.00 -8.75
CA LEU A 29 17.76 -3.94 -8.11
C LEU A 29 16.39 -4.45 -7.65
N PHE A 30 15.75 -5.34 -8.43
CA PHE A 30 14.49 -5.93 -8.02
C PHE A 30 14.64 -6.84 -6.79
N PHE A 31 15.65 -7.70 -6.74
CA PHE A 31 15.92 -8.53 -5.57
C PHE A 31 16.30 -7.71 -4.34
N LEU A 32 17.10 -6.65 -4.50
CA LEU A 32 17.38 -5.70 -3.43
C LEU A 32 16.09 -5.06 -2.91
N PHE A 33 15.22 -4.64 -3.82
CA PHE A 33 13.92 -4.08 -3.48
C PHE A 33 13.04 -5.08 -2.71
N LEU A 34 13.02 -6.37 -3.10
CA LEU A 34 12.30 -7.41 -2.35
C LEU A 34 12.90 -7.70 -0.98
N SER A 35 14.23 -7.59 -0.83
CA SER A 35 14.88 -7.82 0.45
C SER A 35 14.38 -6.86 1.55
N THR A 36 13.85 -5.69 1.17
CA THR A 36 13.22 -4.75 2.12
C THR A 36 12.00 -5.32 2.84
N LEU A 37 11.32 -6.33 2.26
CA LEU A 37 10.22 -7.04 2.92
C LEU A 37 10.69 -7.92 4.08
N MET A 38 11.98 -8.26 4.13
CA MET A 38 12.59 -9.05 5.20
C MET A 38 12.99 -8.19 6.40
N ILE A 39 12.99 -6.86 6.25
CA ILE A 39 13.36 -5.95 7.33
C ILE A 39 12.19 -5.89 8.33
N PRO A 40 12.39 -6.28 9.60
CA PRO A 40 11.33 -6.20 10.60
C PRO A 40 10.97 -4.74 10.85
N TRP A 41 9.66 -4.47 10.86
CA TRP A 41 9.13 -3.13 11.08
C TRP A 41 9.64 -2.52 12.39
N GLU A 42 9.72 -3.33 13.44
CA GLU A 42 10.15 -2.96 14.79
C GLU A 42 11.57 -2.42 14.84
N ALA A 43 12.46 -2.87 13.95
CA ALA A 43 13.85 -2.38 13.89
C ALA A 43 13.94 -0.98 13.25
N THR A 44 12.99 -0.62 12.39
CA THR A 44 13.04 0.62 11.61
C THR A 44 12.25 1.77 12.22
N ILE A 45 11.36 1.48 13.18
CA ILE A 45 10.41 2.47 13.68
C ILE A 45 11.08 3.63 14.42
N ILE A 46 12.09 3.37 15.27
CA ILE A 46 12.79 4.42 16.01
C ILE A 46 13.59 5.32 15.05
N PRO A 47 14.41 4.80 14.12
CA PRO A 47 15.06 5.62 13.10
C PRO A 47 14.08 6.44 12.25
N ASN A 48 12.96 5.84 11.85
CA ASN A 48 11.95 6.54 11.05
C ASN A 48 11.26 7.65 11.85
N TYR A 49 10.95 7.42 13.13
CA TYR A 49 10.44 8.45 14.03
C TYR A 49 11.42 9.63 14.14
N MET A 50 12.70 9.35 14.37
CA MET A 50 13.73 10.39 14.45
C MET A 50 13.79 11.20 13.16
N THR A 51 13.71 10.54 12.00
CA THR A 51 13.63 11.21 10.68
C THR A 51 12.42 12.15 10.61
N ILE A 52 11.22 11.67 10.92
CA ILE A 52 9.99 12.48 10.89
C ILE A 52 10.06 13.66 11.86
N ARG A 53 10.64 13.45 13.05
CA ARG A 53 10.87 14.51 14.02
C ARG A 53 11.83 15.57 13.48
N THR A 54 12.96 15.17 12.88
CA THR A 54 13.92 16.12 12.30
C THR A 54 13.35 16.90 11.11
N LEU A 55 12.42 16.30 10.37
CA LEU A 55 11.68 16.97 9.29
C LEU A 55 10.58 17.92 9.79
N GLY A 56 10.29 17.92 11.10
CA GLY A 56 9.17 18.70 11.66
C GLY A 56 7.80 18.16 11.24
N TRP A 57 7.69 16.86 10.97
CA TRP A 57 6.45 16.23 10.47
C TRP A 57 5.63 15.53 11.57
N LEU A 58 5.98 15.73 12.84
CA LEU A 58 5.13 15.31 13.95
C LEU A 58 3.79 16.05 13.90
N ASP A 59 2.71 15.39 14.29
CA ASP A 59 1.36 15.98 14.29
C ASP A 59 0.90 16.49 12.91
N THR A 60 1.36 15.86 11.82
CA THR A 60 0.96 16.22 10.44
C THR A 60 0.47 15.02 9.62
N TYR A 61 -0.41 15.28 8.65
CA TYR A 61 -0.87 14.24 7.72
C TYR A 61 0.24 13.69 6.82
N GLN A 62 1.24 14.51 6.46
CA GLN A 62 2.39 14.05 5.68
C GLN A 62 3.28 13.08 6.47
N GLY A 63 3.49 13.32 7.77
CA GLY A 63 4.18 12.36 8.65
C GLY A 63 3.43 11.02 8.77
N LEU A 64 2.10 11.06 8.73
CA LEU A 64 1.25 9.86 8.72
C LEU A 64 1.23 9.16 7.36
N ALA A 65 1.37 9.88 6.24
CA ALA A 65 1.10 9.33 4.91
C ALA A 65 2.37 9.00 4.11
N VAL A 66 3.31 9.94 3.98
CA VAL A 66 4.44 9.86 3.05
C VAL A 66 5.30 8.59 3.25
N PRO A 67 5.65 8.17 4.48
CA PRO A 67 6.47 6.97 4.69
C PRO A 67 5.88 5.68 4.13
N PHE A 68 4.56 5.63 3.95
CA PHE A 68 3.85 4.43 3.50
C PHE A 68 3.39 4.52 2.04
N MET A 69 3.65 5.64 1.34
CA MET A 69 3.26 5.81 -0.05
C MET A 69 4.04 4.92 -1.03
N ALA A 70 5.13 4.30 -0.60
CA ALA A 70 5.83 3.27 -1.36
C ALA A 70 5.72 1.94 -0.62
N THR A 71 5.52 0.85 -1.37
CA THR A 71 5.38 -0.49 -0.78
C THR A 71 6.10 -1.52 -1.63
N ALA A 72 6.94 -2.33 -0.98
CA ALA A 72 7.66 -3.39 -1.67
C ALA A 72 6.71 -4.51 -2.16
N PHE A 73 5.71 -4.83 -1.34
CA PHE A 73 4.69 -5.82 -1.66
C PHE A 73 3.84 -5.39 -2.87
N GLY A 74 3.39 -4.13 -2.90
CA GLY A 74 2.58 -3.64 -4.02
C GLY A 74 3.35 -3.66 -5.34
N THR A 75 4.61 -3.24 -5.34
CA THR A 75 5.46 -3.31 -6.55
C THR A 75 5.71 -4.74 -6.98
N PHE A 76 5.98 -5.65 -6.04
CA PHE A 76 6.15 -7.08 -6.35
C PHE A 76 4.89 -7.62 -7.04
N LEU A 77 3.73 -7.44 -6.42
CA LEU A 77 2.46 -7.96 -6.92
C LEU A 77 2.11 -7.41 -8.29
N LEU A 78 2.22 -6.08 -8.48
CA LEU A 78 1.97 -5.45 -9.77
C LEU A 78 2.97 -5.88 -10.83
N ARG A 79 4.24 -6.08 -10.48
CA ARG A 79 5.23 -6.58 -11.43
C ARG A 79 4.86 -7.99 -11.90
N GLN A 80 4.45 -8.88 -10.99
CA GLN A 80 4.00 -10.22 -11.38
C GLN A 80 2.81 -10.14 -12.35
N ALA A 81 1.81 -9.30 -12.06
CA ALA A 81 0.67 -9.10 -12.96
C ALA A 81 1.07 -8.49 -14.31
N PHE A 82 1.97 -7.51 -14.32
CA PHE A 82 2.43 -6.85 -15.54
C PHE A 82 3.25 -7.78 -16.43
N MET A 83 4.01 -8.72 -15.85
CA MET A 83 4.76 -9.72 -16.60
C MET A 83 3.88 -10.76 -17.32
N GLN A 84 2.59 -10.84 -16.98
CA GLN A 84 1.63 -11.70 -17.67
C GLN A 84 1.03 -11.05 -18.91
N ILE A 85 1.23 -9.74 -19.07
CA ILE A 85 0.76 -9.02 -20.25
C ILE A 85 1.68 -9.41 -21.42
N PRO A 86 1.12 -9.91 -22.54
CA PRO A 86 1.90 -10.33 -23.70
C PRO A 86 2.81 -9.22 -24.21
N ARG A 87 4.06 -9.57 -24.53
CA ARG A 87 5.08 -8.59 -24.92
C ARG A 87 4.82 -8.01 -26.30
N GLU A 88 4.07 -8.73 -27.12
CA GLU A 88 3.62 -8.31 -28.45
C GLU A 88 2.78 -7.02 -28.36
N LEU A 89 2.01 -6.82 -27.28
CA LEU A 89 1.26 -5.58 -27.06
C LEU A 89 2.19 -4.38 -26.85
N TRP A 90 3.33 -4.59 -26.20
CA TRP A 90 4.33 -3.55 -26.00
C TRP A 90 5.04 -3.21 -27.32
N ASP A 91 5.40 -4.23 -28.10
CA ASP A 91 6.07 -4.02 -29.38
C ASP A 91 5.14 -3.35 -30.40
N ALA A 92 3.87 -3.76 -30.47
CA ALA A 92 2.84 -3.10 -31.29
C ALA A 92 2.62 -1.64 -30.90
N ALA A 93 2.48 -1.35 -29.59
CA ALA A 93 2.31 0.02 -29.11
C ALA A 93 3.50 0.92 -29.48
N ARG A 94 4.73 0.39 -29.52
CA ARG A 94 5.91 1.15 -29.96
C ARG A 94 5.92 1.42 -31.46
N ILE A 95 5.42 0.48 -32.27
CA ILE A 95 5.24 0.66 -33.72
C ILE A 95 4.19 1.76 -33.98
N ASP A 96 3.11 1.78 -33.20
CA ASP A 96 2.05 2.80 -33.26
C ASP A 96 2.46 4.16 -32.67
N GLY A 97 3.73 4.34 -32.27
CA GLY A 97 4.24 5.59 -31.70
C GLY A 97 3.70 5.92 -30.31
N SER A 98 3.14 4.94 -29.59
CA SER A 98 2.65 5.14 -28.22
C SER A 98 3.80 5.45 -27.27
N THR A 99 3.64 6.48 -26.45
CA THR A 99 4.63 6.80 -25.41
C THR A 99 4.55 5.78 -24.28
N THR A 100 5.67 5.59 -23.58
CA THR A 100 5.79 4.69 -22.43
C THR A 100 4.68 4.92 -21.39
N PHE A 101 4.41 6.18 -21.06
CA PHE A 101 3.36 6.55 -20.10
C PHE A 101 1.95 6.28 -20.64
N ARG A 102 1.72 6.50 -21.94
CA ARG A 102 0.45 6.20 -22.59
C ARG A 102 0.14 4.71 -22.55
N PHE A 103 1.10 3.87 -22.91
CA PHE A 103 0.96 2.42 -22.82
C PHE A 103 0.67 1.93 -21.39
N LEU A 104 1.37 2.49 -20.39
CA LEU A 104 1.07 2.21 -18.98
C LEU A 104 -0.40 2.51 -18.63
N ARG A 105 -0.87 3.71 -18.99
CA ARG A 105 -2.21 4.19 -18.61
C ARG A 105 -3.34 3.49 -19.39
N GLU A 106 -3.17 3.30 -20.69
CA GLU A 106 -4.23 2.85 -21.60
C GLU A 106 -4.27 1.33 -21.76
N VAL A 107 -3.16 0.63 -21.56
CA VAL A 107 -3.07 -0.83 -21.75
C VAL A 107 -2.79 -1.56 -20.44
N VAL A 108 -1.68 -1.22 -19.78
CA VAL A 108 -1.20 -1.98 -18.61
C VAL A 108 -2.14 -1.86 -17.41
N ILE A 109 -2.52 -0.63 -17.03
CA ILE A 109 -3.40 -0.40 -15.88
C ILE A 109 -4.77 -1.08 -16.03
N PRO A 110 -5.48 -0.98 -17.19
CA PRO A 110 -6.75 -1.68 -17.38
C PRO A 110 -6.65 -3.20 -17.29
N LEU A 111 -5.59 -3.80 -17.85
CA LEU A 111 -5.37 -5.24 -17.79
C LEU A 111 -5.01 -5.72 -16.36
N ALA A 112 -4.31 -4.89 -15.59
CA ALA A 112 -3.88 -5.20 -14.24
C ALA A 112 -4.87 -4.77 -13.14
N ARG A 113 -6.11 -4.38 -13.48
CA ARG A 113 -7.14 -3.95 -12.52
C ARG A 113 -7.32 -4.87 -11.31
N PRO A 114 -7.34 -6.22 -11.43
CA PRO A 114 -7.48 -7.10 -10.28
C PRO A 114 -6.31 -6.98 -9.29
N ALA A 115 -5.08 -6.90 -9.80
CA ALA A 115 -3.88 -6.74 -8.99
C ALA A 115 -3.82 -5.34 -8.34
N LEU A 116 -4.19 -4.28 -9.06
CA LEU A 116 -4.34 -2.94 -8.51
C LEU A 116 -5.36 -2.89 -7.38
N GLY A 117 -6.51 -3.54 -7.56
CA GLY A 117 -7.52 -3.69 -6.50
C GLY A 117 -6.95 -4.39 -5.27
N THR A 118 -6.14 -5.43 -5.46
CA THR A 118 -5.49 -6.14 -4.35
C THR A 118 -4.52 -5.24 -3.57
N VAL A 119 -3.66 -4.50 -4.27
CA VAL A 119 -2.76 -3.52 -3.63
C VAL A 119 -3.56 -2.44 -2.90
N ALA A 120 -4.64 -1.94 -3.50
CA ALA A 120 -5.46 -0.91 -2.90
C ALA A 120 -6.13 -1.38 -1.60
N ILE A 121 -6.73 -2.57 -1.62
CA ILE A 121 -7.40 -3.16 -0.45
C ILE A 121 -6.38 -3.46 0.63
N TYR A 122 -5.28 -4.14 0.29
CA TYR A 122 -4.22 -4.45 1.24
C TYR A 122 -3.65 -3.18 1.88
N GLY A 123 -3.28 -2.19 1.06
CA GLY A 123 -2.75 -0.91 1.53
C GLY A 123 -3.72 -0.16 2.43
N PHE A 124 -5.01 -0.16 2.10
CA PHE A 124 -6.03 0.44 2.95
C PHE A 124 -6.12 -0.29 4.29
N LEU A 125 -6.25 -1.62 4.27
CA LEU A 125 -6.38 -2.43 5.49
C LEU A 125 -5.17 -2.27 6.40
N SER A 126 -3.95 -2.29 5.84
CA SER A 126 -2.72 -2.09 6.60
C SER A 126 -2.66 -0.70 7.23
N THR A 127 -2.98 0.35 6.48
CA THR A 127 -2.89 1.74 6.97
C THR A 127 -4.02 2.08 7.95
N TYR A 128 -5.25 1.65 7.66
CA TYR A 128 -6.42 1.96 8.49
C TYR A 128 -6.38 1.26 9.86
N ASN A 129 -5.83 0.05 9.91
CA ASN A 129 -5.65 -0.70 11.16
C ASN A 129 -4.32 -0.39 11.86
N GLN A 130 -3.52 0.52 11.33
CA GLN A 130 -2.23 0.86 11.92
C GLN A 130 -2.42 1.65 13.22
N TYR A 131 -1.84 1.12 14.30
CA TYR A 131 -1.92 1.72 15.63
C TYR A 131 -0.60 2.39 16.04
N PHE A 132 0.49 1.63 15.99
CA PHE A 132 1.72 2.01 16.69
C PHE A 132 2.42 3.24 16.09
N TRP A 133 2.40 3.39 14.77
CA TRP A 133 2.99 4.56 14.13
C TRP A 133 2.21 5.85 14.42
N PRO A 134 0.88 5.93 14.16
CA PRO A 134 0.11 7.11 14.57
C PRO A 134 0.24 7.42 16.05
N LEU A 135 0.25 6.41 16.93
CA LEU A 135 0.44 6.61 18.36
C LEU A 135 1.73 7.39 18.68
N LEU A 136 2.81 7.04 17.97
CA LEU A 136 4.15 7.57 18.19
C LEU A 136 4.35 8.98 17.62
N ILE A 137 3.78 9.29 16.45
CA ILE A 137 4.05 10.56 15.74
C ILE A 137 2.96 11.63 15.88
N THR A 138 1.85 11.30 16.54
CA THR A 138 0.78 12.27 16.84
C THR A 138 0.65 12.42 18.35
N ASN A 139 0.41 13.64 18.82
CA ASN A 139 0.17 14.04 20.19
C ASN A 139 -1.16 14.77 20.31
N GLU A 140 -1.50 15.64 19.35
CA GLU A 140 -2.74 16.41 19.35
C GLU A 140 -3.96 15.48 19.18
N THR A 141 -5.00 15.71 20.00
CA THR A 141 -6.24 14.92 19.96
C THR A 141 -6.87 14.90 18.57
N LEU A 142 -6.84 16.03 17.86
CA LEU A 142 -7.40 16.15 16.50
C LEU A 142 -6.58 15.38 15.44
N MET A 143 -5.32 15.05 15.74
CA MET A 143 -4.44 14.28 14.86
C MET A 143 -4.44 12.79 15.17
N ARG A 144 -5.05 12.35 16.28
CA ARG A 144 -5.16 10.93 16.61
C ARG A 144 -6.03 10.21 15.58
N THR A 145 -5.51 9.10 15.06
CA THR A 145 -6.28 8.23 14.18
C THR A 145 -7.36 7.48 14.97
N THR A 146 -8.36 6.96 14.26
CA THR A 146 -9.47 6.24 14.90
C THR A 146 -9.00 5.04 15.73
N GLN A 147 -7.93 4.36 15.30
CA GLN A 147 -7.31 3.27 16.06
C GLN A 147 -6.72 3.75 17.39
N VAL A 148 -6.06 4.91 17.39
CA VAL A 148 -5.47 5.47 18.61
C VAL A 148 -6.56 6.01 19.55
N GLY A 149 -7.56 6.70 19.01
CA GLY A 149 -8.66 7.26 19.80
C GLY A 149 -9.45 6.17 20.55
N ILE A 150 -9.71 5.02 19.93
CA ILE A 150 -10.36 3.89 20.61
C ILE A 150 -9.49 3.32 21.73
N ALA A 151 -8.18 3.22 21.52
CA ALA A 151 -7.28 2.75 22.56
C ALA A 151 -7.27 3.69 23.78
N GLN A 152 -7.39 5.01 23.54
CA GLN A 152 -7.50 6.02 24.59
C GLN A 152 -8.83 5.95 25.35
N LEU A 153 -9.96 5.69 24.67
CA LEU A 153 -11.26 5.47 25.31
C LEU A 153 -11.23 4.37 26.37
N ARG A 154 -10.40 3.33 26.20
CA ARG A 154 -10.25 2.26 27.20
C ARG A 154 -9.73 2.79 28.55
N PHE A 155 -8.86 3.79 28.54
CA PHE A 155 -8.27 4.35 29.76
C PHE A 155 -9.19 5.37 30.43
N GLU A 156 -9.85 6.23 29.64
CA GLU A 156 -10.74 7.26 30.18
C GLU A 156 -12.09 6.71 30.68
N GLU A 157 -12.62 5.68 30.00
CA GLU A 157 -13.95 5.10 30.27
C GLU A 157 -13.83 3.69 30.89
N SER A 158 -12.81 3.44 31.72
CA SER A 158 -12.44 2.13 32.28
C SER A 158 -13.59 1.35 32.97
N LEU A 159 -14.70 2.02 33.31
CA LEU A 159 -15.91 1.45 33.91
C LEU A 159 -17.08 1.25 32.92
N ARG A 160 -17.00 1.76 31.68
CA ARG A 160 -18.08 1.78 30.67
C ARG A 160 -17.71 0.97 29.43
N TRP A 161 -17.49 -0.34 29.62
CA TRP A 161 -17.18 -1.29 28.56
C TRP A 161 -18.14 -1.26 27.37
N GLY A 162 -19.42 -0.95 27.59
CA GLY A 162 -20.41 -0.81 26.52
C GLY A 162 -20.02 0.25 25.48
N LEU A 163 -19.49 1.40 25.92
CA LEU A 163 -19.02 2.45 25.01
C LEU A 163 -17.78 2.04 24.23
N VAL A 164 -16.82 1.40 24.91
CA VAL A 164 -15.59 0.91 24.27
C VAL A 164 -15.93 -0.12 23.19
N MET A 165 -16.84 -1.06 23.47
CA MET A 165 -17.26 -2.08 22.51
C MET A 165 -18.05 -1.48 21.33
N ALA A 166 -18.91 -0.48 21.57
CA ALA A 166 -19.59 0.25 20.51
C ALA A 166 -18.58 0.95 19.58
N GLY A 167 -17.56 1.60 20.14
CA GLY A 167 -16.45 2.19 19.38
C GLY A 167 -15.71 1.17 18.51
N VAL A 168 -15.33 0.02 19.10
CA VAL A 168 -14.65 -1.06 18.38
C VAL A 168 -15.49 -1.56 17.20
N ILE A 169 -16.80 -1.76 17.40
CA ILE A 169 -17.70 -2.18 16.33
C ILE A 169 -17.71 -1.14 15.20
N MET A 170 -17.89 0.14 15.52
CA MET A 170 -17.92 1.22 14.52
C MET A 170 -16.63 1.27 13.68
N VAL A 171 -15.47 1.03 14.29
CA VAL A 171 -14.17 1.02 13.59
C VAL A 171 -13.92 -0.28 12.83
N ALA A 172 -14.51 -1.40 13.25
CA ALA A 172 -14.44 -2.64 12.49
C ALA A 172 -15.27 -2.58 11.18
N VAL A 173 -16.36 -1.81 11.15
CA VAL A 173 -17.29 -1.77 9.99
C VAL A 173 -16.58 -1.42 8.67
N PRO A 174 -15.78 -0.35 8.54
CA PRO A 174 -15.12 -0.04 7.26
C PRO A 174 -14.17 -1.14 6.79
N THR A 175 -13.41 -1.74 7.72
CA THR A 175 -12.50 -2.86 7.44
C THR A 175 -13.26 -4.08 6.93
N LEU A 176 -14.35 -4.47 7.61
CA LEU A 176 -15.18 -5.61 7.22
C LEU A 176 -15.89 -5.38 5.89
N ALA A 177 -16.46 -4.19 5.69
CA ALA A 177 -17.12 -3.82 4.45
C ALA A 177 -16.14 -3.91 3.27
N LEU A 178 -14.93 -3.37 3.41
CA LEU A 178 -13.91 -3.43 2.37
C LEU A 178 -13.48 -4.87 2.08
N LEU A 179 -13.32 -5.70 3.11
CA LEU A 179 -12.96 -7.11 2.94
C LEU A 179 -14.05 -7.87 2.17
N VAL A 180 -15.32 -7.72 2.54
CA VAL A 180 -16.46 -8.40 1.90
C VAL A 180 -16.59 -7.99 0.43
N LEU A 181 -16.45 -6.70 0.14
CA LEU A 181 -16.51 -6.18 -1.23
C LEU A 181 -15.26 -6.52 -2.06
N GLY A 182 -14.10 -6.61 -1.40
CA GLY A 182 -12.80 -6.77 -2.02
C GLY A 182 -12.28 -8.21 -2.13
N GLN A 183 -12.91 -9.18 -1.48
CA GLN A 183 -12.44 -10.57 -1.41
C GLN A 183 -12.19 -11.20 -2.80
N ARG A 184 -13.04 -10.90 -3.79
CA ARG A 184 -12.89 -11.45 -5.15
C ARG A 184 -11.64 -10.89 -5.83
N GLN A 185 -11.36 -9.61 -5.65
CA GLN A 185 -10.16 -8.97 -6.17
C GLN A 185 -8.91 -9.50 -5.46
N LEU A 186 -8.94 -9.60 -4.12
CA LEU A 186 -7.84 -10.16 -3.33
C LEU A 186 -7.47 -11.58 -3.80
N ILE A 187 -8.46 -12.46 -3.92
CA ILE A 187 -8.22 -13.84 -4.38
C ILE A 187 -7.63 -13.82 -5.79
N ARG A 188 -8.26 -13.14 -6.74
CA ARG A 188 -7.78 -13.09 -8.13
C ARG A 188 -6.40 -12.47 -8.28
N GLY A 189 -6.10 -11.41 -7.55
CA GLY A 189 -4.82 -10.71 -7.64
C GLY A 189 -3.67 -11.50 -7.01
N LEU A 190 -3.92 -12.16 -5.87
CA LEU A 190 -2.92 -13.02 -5.23
C LEU A 190 -2.64 -14.31 -6.02
N THR A 191 -3.66 -14.86 -6.69
CA THR A 191 -3.50 -16.10 -7.47
C THR A 191 -3.06 -15.88 -8.91
N ALA A 192 -3.18 -14.65 -9.44
CA ALA A 192 -2.83 -14.34 -10.83
C ALA A 192 -1.46 -14.90 -11.21
N GLY A 193 -0.42 -14.74 -10.38
CA GLY A 193 0.94 -15.26 -10.62
C GLY A 193 1.20 -16.72 -10.25
N ALA A 194 0.28 -17.40 -9.56
CA ALA A 194 0.48 -18.74 -9.01
C ALA A 194 0.05 -19.87 -9.96
N VAL A 195 -0.86 -19.60 -10.89
CA VAL A 195 -1.34 -20.59 -11.86
C VAL A 195 -0.49 -20.51 -13.13
N LYS A 196 0.60 -21.28 -13.16
CA LYS A 196 1.17 -21.75 -14.43
C LYS A 196 0.38 -23.00 -14.83
N GLY A 197 -0.66 -22.80 -15.63
CA GLY A 197 -1.37 -23.85 -16.35
C GLY A 197 -1.29 -23.52 -17.83
#